data_AF-A0A4V2BCX9-F1
#
_entry.id   AF-A0A4V2BCX9-F1
#
_cell.length_a   1.000
_cell.length_b   1.000
_cell.length_c   1.000
_cell.angle_alpha   90.00
_cell.angle_beta   90.00
_cell.angle_gamma   90.00
#
_symmetry.space_group_name_H-M   'P 1'
#
loop_
_entity.id
_entity.type
_entity.pdbx_description
1 polymer ?
#
loop_
_entity_poly.entity_id
_entity_poly.type
_entity_poly.pdbx_seq_one_letter_code
_entity_poly.pdbx_strand_id
1 'polypeptide(L)'
;MRVRFAHWIPRRLKVEGIVLYPYILFSQPMSEVSPHILQHEFIHVRQVRAKGPLHFYASYGWQYFREIRQTRHHDTAYRKISFEQEAYAGQETAVLSAAEEAELGLTIAHGPHGKRAVVKTLEGKTWRA
;
A
#
# COMPACT_ATOMS: atom_id res chain seq x y z
N MET A 1 -1.35 -13.21 1.95
CA MET A 1 -1.54 -12.17 0.91
C MET A 1 -0.61 -12.49 -0.26
N ARG A 2 -0.84 -11.99 -1.49
CA ARG A 2 0.11 -12.15 -2.61
C ARG A 2 0.55 -10.79 -3.16
N VAL A 3 1.86 -10.53 -3.20
CA VAL A 3 2.40 -9.27 -3.75
C VAL A 3 2.91 -9.48 -5.18
N ARG A 4 2.58 -8.58 -6.09
CA ARG A 4 3.10 -8.57 -7.47
C ARG A 4 3.74 -7.21 -7.76
N PHE A 5 4.93 -7.24 -8.34
CA PHE A 5 5.67 -6.06 -8.75
C PHE A 5 5.61 -5.90 -10.27
N ALA A 6 5.94 -4.71 -10.75
CA ALA A 6 5.96 -4.36 -12.16
C ALA A 6 4.68 -4.80 -12.89
N HIS A 7 3.51 -4.60 -12.26
CA HIS A 7 2.23 -5.01 -12.79
C HIS A 7 1.59 -3.94 -13.70
N TRP A 8 0.86 -4.37 -14.73
CA TRP A 8 0.31 -3.46 -15.75
C TRP A 8 -0.95 -2.70 -15.29
N ILE A 9 -1.74 -3.29 -14.38
CA ILE A 9 -2.96 -2.66 -13.82
C ILE A 9 -2.66 -1.30 -13.16
N PRO A 10 -1.79 -1.21 -12.13
CA PRO A 10 -1.49 0.09 -11.50
C PRO A 10 -0.83 1.07 -12.47
N ARG A 11 -0.03 0.59 -13.44
CA ARG A 11 0.50 1.45 -14.52
C ARG A 11 -0.58 2.10 -15.37
N ARG A 12 -1.64 1.36 -15.72
CA ARG A 12 -2.77 1.94 -16.48
C ARG A 12 -3.59 2.93 -15.67
N LEU A 13 -3.70 2.71 -14.36
CA LEU A 13 -4.37 3.62 -13.44
C LEU A 13 -3.50 4.81 -13.01
N LYS A 14 -2.23 4.85 -13.44
CA LYS A 14 -1.23 5.87 -13.05
C LYS A 14 -1.04 5.98 -11.53
N VAL A 15 -1.06 4.84 -10.84
CA VAL A 15 -0.80 4.73 -9.39
C VAL A 15 0.45 3.88 -9.12
N GLU A 16 1.09 4.12 -7.98
CA GLU A 16 2.29 3.39 -7.57
C GLU A 16 1.97 1.98 -7.02
N GLY A 17 0.87 1.88 -6.26
CA GLY A 17 0.36 0.66 -5.67
C GLY A 17 -1.17 0.59 -5.76
N ILE A 18 -1.72 -0.62 -5.59
CA ILE A 18 -3.15 -0.82 -5.36
C ILE A 18 -3.40 -2.14 -4.62
N VAL A 19 -4.33 -2.13 -3.67
CA VAL A 19 -4.88 -3.34 -3.03
C VAL A 19 -6.13 -3.83 -3.76
N LEU A 20 -5.96 -4.95 -4.46
CA LEU A 20 -7.05 -5.76 -5.02
C LEU A 20 -7.09 -7.07 -4.26
N TYR A 21 -7.74 -7.10 -3.10
CA TYR A 21 -7.66 -8.22 -2.16
C TYR A 21 -7.98 -9.57 -2.85
N PRO A 22 -7.13 -10.62 -2.66
CA PRO A 22 -6.01 -10.75 -1.73
C PRO A 22 -4.63 -10.45 -2.37
N TYR A 23 -4.55 -9.43 -3.23
CA TYR A 23 -3.34 -9.01 -3.91
C TYR A 23 -2.95 -7.56 -3.59
N ILE A 24 -1.65 -7.32 -3.49
CA ILE A 24 -1.04 -5.99 -3.57
C ILE A 24 -0.28 -5.91 -4.89
N LEU A 25 -0.58 -4.92 -5.72
CA LEU A 25 0.02 -4.76 -7.04
C LEU A 25 0.79 -3.45 -7.08
N PHE A 26 2.09 -3.50 -7.35
CA PHE A 26 2.93 -2.32 -7.58
C PHE A 26 3.20 -2.13 -9.07
N SER A 27 3.21 -0.87 -9.53
CA SER A 27 3.54 -0.53 -10.92
C SER A 27 5.04 -0.65 -11.23
N GLN A 28 5.87 -0.53 -10.20
CA GLN A 28 7.34 -0.51 -10.23
C GLN A 28 7.94 -1.87 -9.80
N PRO A 29 9.19 -2.18 -10.17
CA PRO A 29 9.92 -3.32 -9.59
C PRO A 29 10.14 -3.12 -8.08
N MET A 30 10.31 -4.22 -7.34
CA MET A 30 10.47 -4.20 -5.87
C MET A 30 11.58 -3.26 -5.39
N SER A 31 12.68 -3.15 -6.14
CA SER A 31 13.82 -2.28 -5.82
C SER A 31 13.50 -0.79 -5.83
N GLU A 32 12.44 -0.39 -6.53
CA GLU A 32 12.01 1.01 -6.66
C GLU A 32 10.79 1.33 -5.78
N VAL A 33 10.10 0.30 -5.27
CA VAL A 33 8.98 0.46 -4.34
C VAL A 33 9.49 1.11 -3.05
N SER A 34 8.98 2.30 -2.77
CA SER A 34 9.33 3.01 -1.55
C SER A 34 8.75 2.30 -0.30
N PRO A 35 9.42 2.39 0.86
CA PRO A 35 8.85 1.90 2.11
C PRO A 35 7.51 2.56 2.45
N HIS A 36 7.32 3.83 2.07
CA HIS A 36 6.08 4.56 2.29
C HIS A 36 4.91 3.97 1.49
N ILE A 37 5.09 3.72 0.19
CA ILE A 37 4.01 3.13 -0.62
C ILE A 37 3.70 1.70 -0.16
N LEU A 38 4.71 0.92 0.25
CA LEU A 38 4.48 -0.41 0.82
C LEU A 38 3.59 -0.33 2.07
N GLN A 39 3.88 0.61 2.97
CA GLN A 39 3.09 0.82 4.18
C GLN A 39 1.68 1.34 3.87
N HIS A 40 1.55 2.24 2.90
CA HIS A 40 0.27 2.77 2.44
C HIS A 40 -0.67 1.66 1.95
N GLU A 41 -0.21 0.84 0.99
CA GLU A 41 -0.99 -0.29 0.49
C GLU A 41 -1.30 -1.30 1.61
N PHE A 42 -0.38 -1.44 2.55
CA PHE A 42 -0.60 -2.35 3.65
C PHE A 42 -1.68 -1.86 4.64
N ILE A 43 -1.80 -0.55 4.86
CA ILE A 43 -2.92 0.03 5.62
C ILE A 43 -4.25 -0.28 4.93
N HIS A 44 -4.33 -0.19 3.59
CA HIS A 44 -5.52 -0.64 2.87
C HIS A 44 -5.82 -2.13 3.06
N VAL A 45 -4.80 -2.99 3.11
CA VAL A 45 -5.00 -4.41 3.48
C VAL A 45 -5.63 -4.54 4.87
N ARG A 46 -5.12 -3.81 5.88
CA ARG A 46 -5.70 -3.82 7.24
C ARG A 46 -7.14 -3.32 7.24
N GLN A 47 -7.44 -2.24 6.51
CA GLN A 47 -8.80 -1.71 6.36
C GLN A 47 -9.73 -2.72 5.69
N VAL A 48 -9.30 -3.39 4.61
CA VAL A 48 -10.07 -4.45 3.93
C VAL A 48 -10.35 -5.63 4.86
N ARG A 49 -9.37 -6.05 5.66
CA ARG A 49 -9.55 -7.13 6.65
C ARG A 49 -10.53 -6.74 7.75
N ALA A 50 -10.40 -5.53 8.28
CA ALA A 50 -11.24 -5.04 9.37
C ALA A 50 -12.70 -4.86 8.93
N LYS A 51 -12.95 -4.43 7.70
CA LYS A 51 -14.30 -4.11 7.20
C LYS A 51 -14.92 -5.19 6.32
N GLY A 52 -14.11 -6.09 5.77
CA GLY A 52 -14.47 -6.99 4.69
C GLY A 52 -14.37 -6.31 3.31
N PRO A 53 -14.03 -7.07 2.25
CA PRO A 53 -13.75 -6.52 0.93
C PRO A 53 -14.96 -5.80 0.31
N LEU A 54 -16.17 -6.38 0.44
CA LEU A 54 -17.38 -5.79 -0.12
C LEU A 54 -17.68 -4.42 0.49
N HIS A 55 -17.67 -4.33 1.82
CA HIS A 55 -17.96 -3.09 2.53
C HIS A 55 -16.87 -2.04 2.27
N PHE A 56 -15.60 -2.44 2.25
CA PHE A 56 -14.49 -1.54 1.95
C PHE A 56 -14.66 -0.90 0.57
N TYR A 57 -14.79 -1.69 -0.49
CA TYR A 57 -14.89 -1.17 -1.85
C TYR A 57 -16.17 -0.36 -2.08
N ALA A 58 -17.31 -0.77 -1.53
CA ALA A 58 -18.55 -0.01 -1.61
C ALA A 58 -18.43 1.36 -0.92
N SER A 59 -17.90 1.39 0.30
CA SER A 59 -17.69 2.64 1.06
C SER A 59 -16.67 3.54 0.40
N TYR A 60 -15.59 2.98 -0.14
CA TYR A 60 -14.56 3.71 -0.86
C TYR A 60 -15.13 4.40 -2.10
N GLY A 61 -15.83 3.64 -2.95
CA GLY A 61 -16.47 4.15 -4.15
C GLY A 61 -17.53 5.21 -3.82
N TRP A 62 -18.35 4.98 -2.80
CA TRP A 62 -19.35 5.95 -2.35
C TRP A 62 -18.74 7.28 -1.94
N GLN A 63 -17.69 7.26 -1.11
CA GLN A 63 -16.97 8.47 -0.70
C GLN A 63 -16.39 9.17 -1.92
N TYR A 64 -15.69 8.43 -2.80
CA TYR A 64 -15.13 9.00 -4.02
C TYR A 64 -16.18 9.71 -4.88
N PHE A 65 -17.33 9.07 -5.14
CA PHE A 65 -18.39 9.68 -5.95
C PHE A 65 -19.03 10.89 -5.28
N ARG A 66 -19.13 10.89 -3.95
CA ARG A 66 -19.60 12.06 -3.20
C ARG A 66 -18.61 13.22 -3.32
N GLU A 67 -17.32 12.96 -3.12
CA GLU A 67 -16.28 14.00 -3.16
C GLU A 67 -16.05 14.54 -4.59
N ILE A 68 -16.03 13.68 -5.62
CA ILE A 68 -15.82 14.14 -7.01
C ILE A 68 -16.96 15.02 -7.52
N ARG A 69 -18.20 14.79 -7.06
CA ARG A 69 -19.34 15.66 -7.36
C ARG A 69 -19.16 17.07 -6.77
N GLN A 70 -18.47 17.18 -5.64
CA GLN A 70 -18.21 18.45 -4.95
C GLN A 70 -16.95 19.15 -5.48
N THR A 71 -15.83 18.42 -5.60
CA THR A 71 -14.53 19.01 -5.95
C THR A 71 -14.33 19.16 -7.45
N ARG A 72 -15.00 18.32 -8.26
CA ARG A 72 -14.79 18.20 -9.72
C ARG A 72 -13.33 17.97 -10.13
N HIS A 73 -12.50 17.50 -9.21
CA HIS A 73 -11.08 17.27 -9.41
C HIS A 73 -10.67 15.95 -8.77
N HIS A 74 -10.13 15.03 -9.58
CA HIS A 74 -9.87 13.65 -9.17
C HIS A 74 -8.92 13.55 -7.97
N ASP A 75 -7.76 14.21 -8.03
CA ASP A 75 -6.78 14.19 -6.94
C ASP A 75 -7.35 14.72 -5.63
N THR A 76 -8.12 15.80 -5.69
CA THR A 76 -8.73 16.41 -4.51
C THR A 76 -9.82 15.51 -3.94
N ALA A 77 -10.62 14.87 -4.79
CA ALA A 77 -11.63 13.92 -4.34
C ALA A 77 -11.00 12.68 -3.69
N TYR A 78 -9.95 12.14 -4.31
CA TYR A 78 -9.20 10.99 -3.83
C TYR A 78 -8.61 11.26 -2.44
N ARG A 79 -7.88 12.36 -2.27
CA ARG A 79 -7.27 12.74 -0.98
C ARG A 79 -8.29 13.01 0.14
N LYS A 80 -9.56 13.24 -0.19
CA LYS A 80 -10.64 13.43 0.78
C LYS A 80 -11.29 12.14 1.25
N ILE A 81 -11.05 11.00 0.61
CA ILE A 81 -11.56 9.71 1.09
C ILE A 81 -10.94 9.40 2.45
N SER A 82 -11.75 9.01 3.43
CA SER A 82 -11.29 8.74 4.80
C SER A 82 -10.21 7.66 4.85
N PHE A 83 -10.32 6.65 3.99
CA PHE A 83 -9.37 5.55 3.88
C PHE A 83 -8.00 6.02 3.39
N GLU A 84 -7.98 6.92 2.41
CA GLU A 84 -6.75 7.54 1.90
C GLU A 84 -6.11 8.43 2.95
N GLN A 85 -6.90 9.24 3.66
CA GLN A 85 -6.39 10.09 4.74
C GLN A 85 -5.72 9.26 5.85
N GLU A 86 -6.35 8.16 6.27
CA GLU A 86 -5.77 7.22 7.23
C GLU A 86 -4.49 6.58 6.70
N ALA A 87 -4.48 6.13 5.44
CA ALA A 87 -3.31 5.53 4.82
C ALA A 87 -2.13 6.51 4.71
N TYR A 88 -2.36 7.75 4.26
CA TYR A 88 -1.35 8.80 4.21
C TYR A 88 -0.84 9.22 5.58
N ALA A 89 -1.71 9.26 6.60
CA ALA A 89 -1.27 9.57 7.97
C ALA A 89 -0.43 8.42 8.55
N GLY A 90 -0.77 7.17 8.22
CA GLY A 90 -0.10 5.99 8.75
C GLY A 90 1.19 5.61 8.02
N GLN A 91 1.35 5.90 6.73
CA GLN A 91 2.49 5.45 5.91
C GLN A 91 3.87 6.02 6.33
N GLU A 92 3.91 6.97 7.25
CA GLU A 92 5.16 7.52 7.79
C GLU A 92 5.59 6.79 9.06
N THR A 93 4.62 6.34 9.86
CA THR A 93 4.84 5.83 11.22
C THR A 93 4.58 4.34 11.36
N ALA A 94 3.67 3.78 10.57
CA ALA A 94 3.28 2.39 10.68
C ALA A 94 4.46 1.48 10.33
N VAL A 95 4.85 0.58 11.22
CA VAL A 95 5.84 -0.45 10.94
C VAL A 95 5.10 -1.76 10.69
N LEU A 96 5.56 -2.54 9.70
CA LEU A 96 5.08 -3.90 9.50
C LEU A 96 5.48 -4.73 10.72
N SER A 97 4.53 -5.41 11.35
CA SER A 97 4.84 -6.39 12.39
C SER A 97 5.52 -7.62 11.77
N ALA A 98 6.28 -8.37 12.57
CA ALA A 98 6.97 -9.57 12.11
C ALA A 98 6.04 -10.59 11.43
N ALA A 99 4.79 -10.71 11.91
CA ALA A 99 3.78 -11.58 11.31
C ALA A 99 3.37 -11.09 9.91
N GLU A 100 3.27 -9.78 9.71
CA GLU A 100 2.90 -9.16 8.44
C GLU A 100 4.07 -9.24 7.44
N GLU A 101 5.31 -9.07 7.93
CA GLU A 101 6.51 -9.29 7.12
C GLU A 101 6.64 -10.74 6.64
N ALA A 102 6.33 -11.70 7.51
CA ALA A 102 6.29 -13.12 7.16
C ALA A 102 5.17 -13.42 6.15
N GLU A 103 4.00 -12.81 6.32
CA GLU A 103 2.86 -13.01 5.43
C GLU A 103 3.10 -12.44 4.01
N LEU A 104 3.77 -11.28 3.94
CA LEU A 104 4.11 -10.64 2.67
C LEU A 104 5.36 -11.26 2.02
N GLY A 105 6.22 -11.90 2.82
CA GLY A 105 7.58 -12.26 2.42
C GLY A 105 8.42 -11.02 2.12
N LEU A 106 8.09 -9.87 2.71
CA LEU A 106 8.75 -8.58 2.52
C LEU A 106 9.01 -7.92 3.89
N THR A 107 10.15 -7.26 4.02
CA THR A 107 10.51 -6.44 5.19
C THR A 107 11.14 -5.11 4.73
N ILE A 108 11.21 -4.15 5.63
CA ILE A 108 11.86 -2.85 5.39
C ILE A 108 13.25 -2.89 6.03
N ALA A 109 14.28 -3.05 5.19
CA ALA A 109 15.66 -3.00 5.63
C ALA A 109 16.09 -1.55 5.91
N HIS A 110 16.82 -1.37 7.01
CA HIS A 110 17.43 -0.10 7.38
C HIS A 110 18.91 -0.14 6.97
N GLY A 111 19.27 0.70 6.00
CA GLY A 111 20.62 0.91 5.50
C GLY A 111 21.39 1.99 6.28
N PRO A 112 22.65 2.25 5.89
CA PRO A 112 23.42 3.38 6.45
C PRO A 112 22.76 4.72 6.12
N HIS A 113 22.99 5.71 6.99
CA HIS A 113 22.44 7.08 6.86
C HIS A 113 20.90 7.15 6.81
N GLY A 114 20.19 6.23 7.46
CA GLY A 114 18.73 6.25 7.57
C GLY A 114 17.99 5.85 6.30
N LYS A 115 18.68 5.39 5.25
CA LYS A 115 18.04 4.88 4.03
C LYS A 115 17.21 3.64 4.36
N ARG A 116 15.99 3.58 3.85
CA ARG A 116 15.07 2.44 4.02
C ARG A 116 14.78 1.85 2.65
N ALA A 117 14.74 0.52 2.56
CA ALA A 117 14.49 -0.18 1.31
C ALA A 117 13.59 -1.39 1.55
N VAL A 118 12.72 -1.69 0.58
CA VAL A 118 11.91 -2.90 0.58
C VAL A 118 12.74 -4.07 0.10
N VAL A 119 12.83 -5.12 0.92
CA VAL A 119 13.59 -6.35 0.61
C VAL A 119 12.73 -7.57 0.88
N LYS A 120 13.10 -8.71 0.27
CA LYS A 120 12.45 -9.98 0.61
C LYS A 120 12.84 -10.41 2.01
N THR A 121 11.87 -10.93 2.75
CA THR A 121 12.12 -11.65 4.00
C THR A 121 12.80 -12.97 3.65
N LEU A 122 14.10 -13.08 3.91
CA LEU A 122 14.82 -14.35 3.79
C LEU A 122 14.56 -15.16 5.05
N GLU A 123 14.16 -16.43 4.91
CA GLU A 123 14.15 -17.37 6.04
C GLU A 123 15.55 -17.41 6.67
N GLY A 124 15.71 -16.74 7.81
CA GLY A 124 16.79 -17.00 8.76
C GLY A 124 18.04 -16.12 8.72
N LYS A 125 18.35 -15.31 7.70
CA LYS A 125 19.54 -14.41 7.74
C LYS A 125 19.38 -13.13 6.90
N THR A 126 19.39 -11.98 7.57
CA THR A 126 19.57 -10.65 6.98
C THR A 126 21.05 -10.44 6.65
N TRP A 127 21.39 -10.13 5.39
CA TRP A 127 22.69 -9.53 5.03
C TRP A 127 22.49 -8.28 4.19
N ARG A 128 23.30 -7.26 4.50
CA ARG A 128 23.55 -6.10 3.65
C ARG A 128 24.53 -6.54 2.55
N ALA A 129 24.19 -6.24 1.30
CA ALA A 129 25.18 -6.20 0.21
C ALA A 129 26.07 -4.97 0.38
#